data_AF-A0A3D1D3U3-F1
#
_entry.id   AF-A0A3D1D3U3-F1
#
_cell.length_a   1.000
_cell.length_b   1.000
_cell.length_c   1.000
_cell.angle_alpha   90.00
_cell.angle_beta   90.00
_cell.angle_gamma   90.00
#
_symmetry.space_group_name_H-M   'P 1'
#
loop_
_entity.id
_entity.type
_entity.pdbx_description
1 polymer ?
#
loop_
_entity_poly.entity_id
_entity_poly.type
_entity_poly.pdbx_seq_one_letter_code
_entity_poly.pdbx_strand_id
1 'polypeptide(L)' 'RHTSLSVVGKYAEMILSGFSFSKLFLGVDGIDLEFGISTTDMREAEINRAMMQTAQKTIVLADSTKFGRRGFAKISNIED' A
#
# COMPACT_ATOMS: atom_id res chain seq x y z
N ARG A 1 -3.69 -18.02 -8.48
CA ARG A 1 -3.44 -16.61 -8.11
C ARG A 1 -4.76 -16.03 -7.66
N HIS A 2 -4.92 -15.75 -6.36
CA HIS A 2 -6.05 -14.98 -5.87
C HIS A 2 -5.79 -13.52 -6.28
N THR A 3 -6.72 -12.89 -6.97
CA THR A 3 -6.64 -11.47 -7.29
C THR A 3 -7.01 -10.68 -6.05
N SER A 4 -6.20 -9.67 -5.70
CA SER A 4 -6.59 -8.65 -4.73
C SER A 4 -7.91 -8.01 -5.20
N LEU A 5 -8.87 -7.91 -4.30
CA LEU A 5 -10.12 -7.18 -4.55
C LEU A 5 -9.91 -5.74 -4.10
N SER A 6 -9.87 -4.81 -5.05
CA SER A 6 -9.65 -3.39 -4.76
C SER A 6 -10.50 -2.52 -5.66
N VAL A 7 -11.12 -1.50 -5.07
CA VAL A 7 -11.75 -0.40 -5.80
C VAL A 7 -10.67 0.63 -6.07
N VAL A 8 -10.35 0.86 -7.33
CA VAL A 8 -9.23 1.71 -7.76
C VAL A 8 -9.69 2.90 -8.60
N GLY A 9 -8.83 3.92 -8.69
CA GLY A 9 -9.00 5.10 -9.52
C GLY A 9 -9.41 6.37 -8.75
N LYS A 10 -9.42 7.50 -9.46
CA LYS A 10 -9.54 8.85 -8.90
C LYS A 10 -10.71 9.06 -7.94
N TYR A 11 -11.87 8.43 -8.22
CA TYR A 11 -13.03 8.56 -7.33
C TYR A 11 -12.80 7.89 -5.98
N ALA A 12 -12.15 6.72 -5.95
CA ALA A 12 -11.82 6.03 -4.71
C ALA A 12 -10.78 6.82 -3.89
N GLU A 13 -9.77 7.38 -4.55
CA GLU A 13 -8.77 8.25 -3.92
C GLU A 13 -9.41 9.52 -3.32
N MET A 14 -10.32 10.15 -4.05
CA MET A 14 -11.04 11.35 -3.60
C MET A 14 -11.97 11.06 -2.42
N ILE A 15 -12.58 9.88 -2.38
CA ILE A 15 -13.38 9.46 -1.23
C ILE A 15 -12.47 9.34 -0.02
N LEU A 16 -11.33 8.64 -0.13
CA LEU A 16 -10.40 8.44 0.98
C LEU A 16 -9.90 9.76 1.57
N SER A 17 -9.59 10.76 0.74
CA SER A 17 -9.07 12.05 1.22
C SER A 17 -10.05 12.84 2.09
N GLY A 18 -11.35 12.52 2.04
CA GLY A 18 -12.39 13.12 2.90
C GLY A 18 -12.52 12.48 4.29
N PHE A 19 -11.80 11.40 4.57
CA PHE A 19 -11.89 10.66 5.84
C PHE A 19 -10.55 10.62 6.57
N SER A 20 -10.62 10.47 7.90
CA SER A 20 -9.45 10.17 8.74
C SER A 20 -9.61 8.78 9.33
N PHE A 21 -8.66 7.90 9.06
CA PHE A 21 -8.68 6.53 9.56
C PHE A 21 -7.73 6.38 10.74
N SER A 22 -8.13 5.63 11.77
CA SER A 22 -7.26 5.40 12.93
C SER A 22 -6.16 4.38 12.65
N LYS A 23 -6.46 3.35 11.85
CA LYS A 23 -5.54 2.26 11.51
C LYS A 23 -5.80 1.77 10.09
N LEU A 24 -4.73 1.55 9.34
CA LEU A 24 -4.72 0.86 8.06
C LEU A 24 -3.95 -0.44 8.21
N PHE A 25 -4.55 -1.56 7.79
CA PHE A 25 -3.85 -2.84 7.66
C PHE A 25 -3.56 -3.08 6.17
N LEU A 26 -2.27 -3.06 5.81
CA LEU A 26 -1.85 -3.05 4.41
C LEU A 26 -1.08 -4.32 4.07
N GLY A 27 -1.61 -5.11 3.12
CA GLY A 27 -0.87 -6.22 2.50
C GLY A 27 0.09 -5.72 1.43
N VAL A 28 1.24 -6.39 1.27
CA VAL A 28 2.32 -5.95 0.38
C VAL A 28 2.94 -7.13 -0.38
N ASP A 29 3.51 -6.85 -1.55
CA ASP A 29 4.22 -7.86 -2.35
C ASP A 29 5.73 -7.83 -2.17
N GLY A 30 6.28 -6.69 -1.76
CA GLY A 30 7.71 -6.54 -1.52
C GLY A 30 8.01 -5.49 -0.47
N ILE A 31 8.92 -5.85 0.43
CA ILE A 31 9.55 -4.96 1.41
C ILE A 31 11.04 -4.97 1.13
N ASP A 32 11.56 -3.82 0.73
CA ASP A 32 12.97 -3.61 0.45
C ASP A 32 13.45 -2.36 1.22
N LEU A 33 14.64 -2.44 1.83
CA LEU A 33 15.13 -1.36 2.70
C LEU A 33 15.46 -0.08 1.93
N GLU A 34 15.86 -0.19 0.66
CA GLU A 34 16.21 0.97 -0.16
C GLU A 34 15.03 1.43 -1.00
N PHE A 35 14.28 0.49 -1.59
CA PHE A 35 13.17 0.79 -2.48
C PHE A 35 11.88 1.10 -1.72
N GLY A 36 11.70 0.51 -0.53
CA GLY A 36 10.53 0.67 0.32
C GLY A 36 9.48 -0.44 0.14
N ILE A 37 8.23 -0.07 0.45
CA ILE A 37 7.08 -0.97 0.37
C ILE A 37 6.53 -0.94 -1.06
N SER A 38 6.14 -2.10 -1.61
CA SER A 38 5.73 -2.22 -3.00
C SER A 38 4.64 -3.28 -3.24
N THR A 39 3.89 -3.10 -4.35
CA THR A 39 2.89 -4.03 -4.88
C THR A 39 3.19 -4.33 -6.36
N THR A 40 2.52 -5.33 -6.92
CA THR A 40 2.63 -5.72 -8.33
C THR A 40 1.73 -4.92 -9.27
N ASP A 41 0.68 -4.23 -8.79
CA ASP A 41 -0.23 -3.40 -9.60
C ASP A 41 -0.06 -1.90 -9.30
N MET A 42 0.15 -1.09 -10.35
CA MET A 42 0.32 0.36 -10.20
C MET A 42 -0.92 1.06 -9.64
N ARG A 43 -2.12 0.59 -9.99
CA ARG A 43 -3.39 1.18 -9.52
C ARG A 43 -3.63 0.87 -8.03
N GLU A 44 -3.20 -0.30 -7.58
CA GLU A 44 -3.19 -0.63 -6.16
C GLU A 44 -2.19 0.25 -5.41
N ALA A 45 -1.03 0.53 -6.01
CA ALA A 45 -0.03 1.37 -5.38
C ALA A 45 -0.55 2.81 -5.15
N GLU A 46 -1.29 3.36 -6.11
CA GLU A 46 -1.90 4.70 -6.01
C GLU A 46 -2.95 4.76 -4.90
N ILE A 47 -3.89 3.82 -4.86
CA ILE A 47 -4.92 3.83 -3.82
C ILE A 47 -4.34 3.52 -2.43
N ASN A 48 -3.35 2.61 -2.33
CA ASN A 48 -2.68 2.28 -1.07
C ASN A 48 -1.91 3.49 -0.50
N ARG A 49 -1.29 4.30 -1.35
CA ARG A 49 -0.69 5.58 -0.94
C ARG A 49 -1.73 6.54 -0.37
N ALA A 50 -2.86 6.71 -1.05
CA ALA A 50 -3.94 7.57 -0.56
C ALA A 50 -4.49 7.07 0.80
N MET A 51 -4.60 5.76 0.98
CA MET A 51 -4.97 5.17 2.27
C MET A 51 -3.91 5.44 3.34
N MET A 52 -2.61 5.31 3.02
CA MET A 52 -1.53 5.60 3.97
C MET A 52 -1.50 7.07 4.41
N GLN A 53 -1.77 8.00 3.49
CA GLN A 53 -1.80 9.44 3.79
C GLN A 53 -2.97 9.86 4.69
N THR A 54 -4.06 9.09 4.71
CA THR A 54 -5.28 9.40 5.47
C THR A 54 -5.39 8.62 6.77
N ALA A 55 -4.53 7.63 6.97
CA ALA A 55 -4.46 6.81 8.17
C ALA A 55 -3.45 7.36 9.19
N GLN A 56 -3.83 7.41 10.46
CA GLN A 56 -2.94 7.81 11.56
C GLN A 56 -1.86 6.77 11.86
N LYS A 57 -2.13 5.50 11.55
CA LYS A 57 -1.19 4.40 11.73
C LYS A 57 -1.36 3.35 10.65
N THR A 58 -0.27 3.08 9.92
CA THR A 58 -0.20 1.99 8.96
C THR A 58 0.46 0.77 9.60
N ILE A 59 -0.16 -0.39 9.45
CA ILE A 59 0.30 -1.68 9.93
C ILE A 59 0.45 -2.58 8.71
N VAL A 60 1.70 -2.86 8.35
CA VAL A 60 2.01 -3.73 7.21
C VAL A 60 1.86 -5.19 7.63
N LEU A 61 1.12 -5.95 6.84
CA LEU A 61 0.95 -7.39 7.00
C LEU A 61 1.75 -8.10 5.92
N ALA A 62 2.83 -8.76 6.33
CA ALA A 62 3.75 -9.44 5.44
C ALA A 62 4.30 -10.73 6.05
N ASP A 63 4.45 -11.76 5.22
CA ASP A 63 5.23 -12.95 5.58
C ASP A 63 6.72 -12.75 5.28
N SER A 64 7.57 -13.64 5.79
CA SER A 64 9.03 -13.54 5.63
C SER A 64 9.49 -13.58 4.17
N THR A 65 8.71 -14.16 3.26
CA THR A 65 9.04 -14.26 1.82
C THR A 65 8.87 -12.95 1.07
N LYS A 66 8.29 -11.92 1.70
CA LYS A 66 8.11 -10.58 1.13
C LYS A 66 9.31 -9.65 1.40
N PHE A 67 10.20 -10.00 2.32
CA PHE A 67 11.40 -9.21 2.63
C PHE A 67 12.50 -9.41 1.58
N GLY A 68 13.22 -8.33 1.26
CA GLY A 68 14.25 -8.32 0.20
C GLY A 68 13.66 -8.46 -1.21
N ARG A 69 12.35 -8.25 -1.37
CA ARG A 69 11.66 -8.28 -2.66
C ARG A 69 11.18 -6.90 -3.06
N ARG A 70 11.21 -6.64 -4.37
CA ARG A 70 10.67 -5.44 -4.98
C ARG A 70 9.50 -5.82 -5.89
N GLY A 71 8.33 -5.27 -5.60
CA GLY A 71 7.20 -5.23 -6.52
C GLY A 71 7.45 -4.23 -7.65
N PHE A 72 6.60 -4.27 -8.66
CA PHE A 72 6.72 -3.39 -9.83
C PHE A 72 6.42 -1.93 -9.47
N ALA A 73 5.44 -1.69 -8.60
CA ALA A 73 5.00 -0.37 -8.21
C ALA A 73 5.32 -0.10 -6.73
N LYS A 74 6.02 1.00 -6.47
CA LYS A 74 6.30 1.49 -5.11
C LYS A 74 5.02 2.01 -4.47
N ILE A 75 4.83 1.77 -3.18
CA ILE A 75 3.77 2.38 -2.36
C ILE A 75 4.40 3.51 -1.56
N SER A 76 5.33 3.21 -0.66
CA SER A 76 5.98 4.20 0.23
C SER A 76 7.46 3.87 0.43
N ASN A 77 8.22 4.78 1.03
CA ASN A 77 9.49 4.45 1.64
C ASN A 77 9.28 3.60 2.91
N ILE A 78 10.36 3.06 3.45
CA ILE A 78 10.32 2.28 4.70
C ILE A 78 10.18 3.17 5.95
N GLU A 79 10.58 4.43 5.83
CA GLU A 79 10.58 5.43 6.91
C GLU A 79 9.31 6.31 6.94
N ASP A 80 8.45 6.18 5.93
CA ASP A 80 7.17 6.88 5.85
C ASP A 80 6.15 6.30 6.85
#